data_AF-A0A2N2KSF7-F1
#
_entry.id   AF-A0A2N2KSF7-F1
#
_cell.length_a   1.000
_cell.length_b   1.000
_cell.length_c   1.000
_cell.angle_alpha   90.00
_cell.angle_beta   90.00
_cell.angle_gamma   90.00
#
_symmetry.space_group_name_H-M   'P 1'
#
loop_
_entity.id
_entity.type
_entity.pdbx_description
1 polymer ?
#
loop_
_entity_poly.entity_id
_entity_poly.type
_entity_poly.pdbx_seq_one_letter_code
_entity_poly.pdbx_strand_id
1 'polypeptide(L)'
;MHKSMSIWLSLIIGFLFISFIWQFAEPEIVDFVGKACYTITRHSFMEVITHDAAGIPMRYYPRVGTVYDPELVAVEATRNYKTRIDPIREQRFLQLSEWLVQQVDSSGLIPQAYNFPAASLKQPWYSASTQSAAMLAIAQRAGFLRNKDLLNISRGMLQQLVPGNGTLSRAESDSTIWFKSYPDYALRGMLNTLLNLHDYYKLVGEPQAEVLFKQGMRMLDYKLDNLEERGYLDDSYTRMGKRQEHRQLTTLLEELNKVALSTSLKLDIARYKRVDKKPVAFQMIEQIAWGRMFGAILAWMLCAVIIHAFLRVPK
;
A
#
# COMPACT_ATOMS: atom_id res chain seq x y z
N MET A 1 -4.66 -50.37 9.11
CA MET A 1 -3.97 -49.29 9.86
C MET A 1 -4.61 -49.13 11.23
N HIS A 2 -3.85 -49.14 12.33
CA HIS A 2 -4.40 -48.95 13.68
C HIS A 2 -5.10 -47.59 13.77
N LYS A 3 -6.26 -47.50 14.45
CA LYS A 3 -7.08 -46.27 14.50
C LYS A 3 -6.26 -45.05 14.96
N SER A 4 -5.37 -45.23 15.94
CA SER A 4 -4.44 -44.19 16.40
C SER A 4 -3.44 -43.74 15.32
N MET A 5 -2.87 -44.68 14.57
CA MET A 5 -1.92 -44.39 13.48
C MET A 5 -2.58 -43.59 12.36
N SER A 6 -3.84 -43.88 12.02
CA SER A 6 -4.58 -43.11 11.03
C SER A 6 -4.82 -41.66 11.43
N ILE A 7 -5.07 -41.40 12.73
CA ILE A 7 -5.31 -40.05 13.24
C ILE A 7 -4.02 -39.24 13.20
N TRP A 8 -2.91 -39.81 13.70
CA TRP A 8 -1.60 -39.15 13.67
C TRP A 8 -1.15 -38.84 12.24
N LEU A 9 -1.30 -39.79 11.32
CA LEU A 9 -0.96 -39.57 9.92
C LEU A 9 -1.81 -38.46 9.29
N SER A 10 -3.10 -38.40 9.61
CA SER A 10 -4.00 -37.35 9.12
C SER A 10 -3.63 -35.96 9.65
N LEU A 11 -3.25 -35.87 10.93
CA LEU A 11 -2.78 -34.63 11.54
C LEU A 11 -1.48 -34.15 10.88
N ILE A 12 -0.51 -35.04 10.66
CA ILE A 12 0.77 -34.67 10.04
C ILE A 12 0.57 -34.23 8.58
N ILE A 13 -0.17 -35.01 7.78
CA ILE A 13 -0.44 -34.68 6.38
C ILE A 13 -1.22 -33.36 6.29
N GLY A 14 -2.26 -33.20 7.13
CA GLY A 14 -3.04 -31.97 7.18
C GLY A 14 -2.20 -30.76 7.55
N PHE A 15 -1.26 -30.92 8.48
CA PHE A 15 -0.37 -29.84 8.90
C PHE A 15 0.55 -29.41 7.76
N LEU A 16 1.19 -30.36 7.09
CA LEU A 16 2.08 -30.09 5.96
C LEU A 16 1.32 -29.43 4.81
N PHE A 17 0.14 -29.94 4.47
CA PHE A 17 -0.69 -29.43 3.40
C PHE A 17 -1.19 -28.00 3.66
N ILE A 18 -1.72 -27.74 4.87
CA ILE A 18 -2.18 -26.41 5.24
C ILE A 18 -1.01 -25.43 5.37
N SER A 19 0.13 -25.85 5.92
CA SER A 19 1.32 -24.99 5.98
C SER A 19 1.78 -24.57 4.60
N PHE A 20 1.76 -25.49 3.62
CA PHE A 20 2.08 -25.20 2.23
C PHE A 20 1.08 -24.23 1.61
N ILE A 21 -0.23 -24.49 1.72
CA ILE A 21 -1.26 -23.58 1.19
C ILE A 21 -1.15 -22.20 1.82
N TRP A 22 -1.04 -22.12 3.15
CA TRP A 22 -0.94 -20.87 3.88
C TRP A 22 0.31 -20.07 3.48
N GLN A 23 1.42 -20.73 3.13
CA GLN A 23 2.63 -20.07 2.63
C GLN A 23 2.36 -19.26 1.37
N PHE A 24 1.42 -19.64 0.51
CA PHE A 24 1.19 -18.95 -0.75
C PHE A 24 -0.10 -18.13 -0.77
N ALA A 25 -1.17 -18.65 -0.16
CA ALA A 25 -2.51 -18.11 -0.28
C ALA A 25 -2.95 -17.23 0.90
N GLU A 26 -2.14 -17.07 1.94
CA GLU A 26 -2.52 -16.29 3.13
C GLU A 26 -2.96 -14.86 2.79
N PRO A 27 -2.19 -14.04 2.03
CA PRO A 27 -2.62 -12.68 1.70
C PRO A 27 -3.97 -12.64 0.96
N GLU A 28 -4.19 -13.56 0.03
CA GLU A 28 -5.40 -13.68 -0.78
C GLU A 28 -6.59 -14.12 0.08
N ILE A 29 -6.39 -15.07 1.00
CA ILE A 29 -7.41 -15.52 1.96
C ILE A 29 -7.80 -14.36 2.89
N VAL A 30 -6.82 -13.65 3.45
CA VAL A 30 -7.08 -12.52 4.35
C VAL A 30 -7.85 -11.42 3.64
N ASP A 31 -7.43 -11.03 2.43
CA ASP A 31 -8.12 -10.04 1.60
C ASP A 31 -9.55 -10.48 1.24
N PHE A 32 -9.73 -11.74 0.85
CA PHE A 32 -11.04 -12.31 0.54
C PHE A 32 -11.97 -12.27 1.75
N VAL A 33 -11.52 -12.75 2.91
CA VAL A 33 -12.33 -12.76 4.14
C VAL A 33 -12.66 -11.34 4.57
N GLY A 34 -11.70 -10.40 4.50
CA GLY A 34 -11.94 -9.00 4.81
C GLY A 34 -13.00 -8.34 3.93
N LYS A 35 -12.96 -8.62 2.62
CA LYS A 35 -13.98 -8.15 1.65
C LYS A 35 -15.33 -8.82 1.86
N ALA A 36 -15.36 -10.11 2.15
CA ALA A 36 -16.59 -10.85 2.43
C ALA A 36 -17.27 -10.32 3.70
N CYS A 37 -16.51 -10.12 4.78
CA CYS A 37 -17.00 -9.49 6.01
C CYS A 37 -17.58 -8.11 5.73
N TYR A 38 -16.88 -7.26 4.97
CA TYR A 38 -17.38 -5.94 4.59
C TYR A 38 -18.68 -6.01 3.78
N THR A 39 -18.77 -6.94 2.84
CA THR A 39 -19.96 -7.10 1.98
C THR A 39 -21.19 -7.52 2.79
N ILE A 40 -21.02 -8.44 3.75
CA ILE A 40 -22.11 -9.00 4.55
C ILE A 40 -22.51 -8.05 5.69
N THR A 41 -21.53 -7.48 6.40
CA THR A 41 -21.77 -6.77 7.66
C THR A 41 -21.57 -5.26 7.57
N ARG A 42 -21.00 -4.75 6.47
CA ARG A 42 -20.47 -3.38 6.35
C ARG A 42 -19.36 -3.04 7.35
N HIS A 43 -18.80 -4.05 8.00
CA HIS A 43 -17.63 -3.95 8.85
C HIS A 43 -16.53 -4.89 8.37
N SER A 44 -15.28 -4.44 8.49
CA SER A 44 -14.11 -5.27 8.22
C SER A 44 -13.02 -5.04 9.26
N PHE A 45 -12.22 -6.07 9.53
CA PHE A 45 -11.03 -5.95 10.36
C PHE A 45 -9.85 -5.34 9.59
N MET A 46 -9.97 -5.24 8.27
CA MET A 46 -8.96 -4.66 7.37
C MET A 46 -9.53 -3.53 6.51
N GLU A 47 -8.64 -2.81 5.85
CA GLU A 47 -8.99 -1.83 4.83
C GLU A 47 -9.60 -2.50 3.61
N VAL A 48 -10.67 -1.92 3.07
CA VAL A 48 -11.36 -2.45 1.89
C VAL A 48 -11.60 -1.32 0.89
N ILE A 49 -11.17 -1.53 -0.35
CA ILE A 49 -11.50 -0.64 -1.46
C ILE A 49 -12.95 -0.88 -1.86
N THR A 50 -13.71 0.20 -1.95
CA THR A 50 -15.09 0.23 -2.42
C THR A 50 -15.28 1.40 -3.41
N HIS A 51 -16.49 1.61 -3.90
CA HIS A 51 -16.78 2.67 -4.86
C HIS A 51 -18.12 3.32 -4.52
N ASP A 52 -18.25 4.61 -4.80
CA ASP A 52 -19.54 5.30 -4.74
C ASP A 52 -20.43 4.93 -5.94
N ALA A 53 -21.62 5.54 -6.03
CA ALA A 53 -22.56 5.31 -7.13
C ALA A 53 -22.07 5.81 -8.50
N ALA A 54 -21.20 6.82 -8.54
CA ALA A 54 -20.52 7.28 -9.74
C ALA A 54 -19.28 6.42 -10.07
N GLY A 55 -18.99 5.42 -9.23
CA GLY A 55 -17.83 4.58 -9.31
C GLY A 55 -16.56 5.25 -8.77
N ILE A 56 -16.55 6.40 -8.10
CA ILE A 56 -15.32 6.97 -7.55
C ILE A 56 -14.78 6.05 -6.44
N PRO A 57 -13.49 5.68 -6.48
CA PRO A 57 -12.87 4.85 -5.45
C PRO A 57 -12.99 5.47 -4.06
N MET A 58 -13.37 4.65 -3.11
CA MET A 58 -13.43 4.95 -1.69
C MET A 58 -12.68 3.88 -0.93
N ARG A 59 -12.26 4.19 0.29
CA ARG A 59 -11.66 3.22 1.20
C ARG A 59 -12.43 3.13 2.49
N TYR A 60 -12.78 1.91 2.87
CA TYR A 60 -13.18 1.60 4.23
C TYR A 60 -11.94 1.47 5.11
N TYR A 61 -11.84 2.31 6.14
CA TYR A 61 -10.87 2.15 7.22
C TYR A 61 -11.60 1.65 8.48
N PRO A 62 -11.14 0.56 9.12
CA PRO A 62 -11.71 0.13 10.39
C PRO A 62 -11.66 1.27 11.42
N ARG A 63 -12.77 1.51 12.13
CA ARG A 63 -12.99 2.61 13.11
C ARG A 63 -13.15 4.02 12.54
N VAL A 64 -13.05 4.22 11.24
CA VAL A 64 -13.38 5.50 10.58
C VAL A 64 -14.62 5.36 9.72
N GLY A 65 -14.77 4.22 9.03
CA GLY A 65 -15.83 3.99 8.07
C GLY A 65 -15.35 4.16 6.63
N THR A 66 -16.30 4.27 5.70
CA THR A 66 -16.02 4.46 4.27
C THR A 66 -15.85 5.94 3.97
N VAL A 67 -14.68 6.30 3.43
CA VAL A 67 -14.31 7.68 3.11
C VAL A 67 -13.70 7.75 1.71
N TYR A 68 -13.73 8.93 1.09
CA TYR A 68 -12.95 9.17 -0.11
C TYR A 68 -11.46 9.22 0.26
N ASP A 69 -10.65 8.49 -0.49
CA ASP A 69 -9.20 8.48 -0.37
C ASP A 69 -8.61 9.03 -1.68
N PRO A 70 -8.26 10.32 -1.74
CA PRO A 70 -7.76 10.93 -2.96
C PRO A 70 -6.46 10.31 -3.48
N GLU A 71 -5.65 9.69 -2.61
CA GLU A 71 -4.46 8.95 -3.05
C GLU A 71 -4.87 7.74 -3.89
N LEU A 72 -5.86 6.97 -3.41
CA LEU A 72 -6.41 5.84 -4.16
C LEU A 72 -7.00 6.27 -5.51
N VAL A 73 -7.77 7.37 -5.53
CA VAL A 73 -8.34 7.93 -6.76
C VAL A 73 -7.23 8.31 -7.75
N ALA A 74 -6.16 8.96 -7.28
CA ALA A 74 -5.03 9.37 -8.11
C ALA A 74 -4.21 8.20 -8.66
N VAL A 75 -3.97 7.17 -7.85
CA VAL A 75 -3.30 5.93 -8.28
C VAL A 75 -4.14 5.21 -9.35
N GLU A 76 -5.45 5.13 -9.16
CA GLU A 76 -6.34 4.52 -10.16
C GLU A 76 -6.41 5.35 -11.44
N ALA A 77 -6.49 6.68 -11.35
CA ALA A 77 -6.43 7.57 -12.51
C ALA A 77 -5.14 7.33 -13.32
N THR A 78 -3.98 7.29 -12.65
CA THR A 78 -2.69 7.03 -13.28
C THR A 78 -2.61 5.66 -13.93
N ARG A 79 -3.17 4.61 -13.29
CA ARG A 79 -3.23 3.27 -13.89
C ARG A 79 -4.04 3.27 -15.18
N ASN A 80 -5.22 3.90 -15.17
CA ASN A 80 -6.06 4.01 -16.35
C ASN A 80 -5.40 4.88 -17.45
N TYR A 81 -4.64 5.91 -17.09
CA TYR A 81 -3.85 6.69 -18.05
C TYR A 81 -2.78 5.83 -18.75
N LYS A 82 -2.06 4.98 -18.00
CA LYS A 82 -1.03 4.09 -18.55
C LYS A 82 -1.61 3.07 -19.54
N THR A 83 -2.88 2.70 -19.42
CA THR A 83 -3.59 1.76 -20.31
C THR A 83 -4.73 2.39 -21.12
N ARG A 84 -4.72 3.72 -21.29
CA ARG A 84 -5.79 4.50 -21.94
C ARG A 84 -6.07 4.21 -23.41
N ILE A 85 -5.28 3.34 -24.04
CA ILE A 85 -5.57 2.87 -25.40
C ILE A 85 -6.92 2.15 -25.48
N ASP A 86 -7.39 1.60 -24.35
CA ASP A 86 -8.75 1.11 -24.18
C ASP A 86 -9.70 2.29 -23.84
N PRO A 87 -10.77 2.53 -24.63
CA PRO A 87 -11.71 3.62 -24.41
C PRO A 87 -12.36 3.64 -23.01
N ILE A 88 -12.60 2.47 -22.42
CA ILE A 88 -13.17 2.39 -21.06
C ILE A 88 -12.15 2.94 -20.05
N ARG A 89 -10.87 2.62 -20.25
CA ARG A 89 -9.77 3.12 -19.42
C ARG A 89 -9.56 4.61 -19.62
N GLU A 90 -9.64 5.10 -20.85
CA GLU A 90 -9.57 6.54 -21.13
C GLU A 90 -10.67 7.32 -20.41
N GLN A 91 -11.94 6.91 -20.59
CA GLN A 91 -13.07 7.55 -19.95
C GLN A 91 -12.92 7.54 -18.43
N ARG A 92 -12.48 6.41 -17.88
CA ARG A 92 -12.22 6.25 -16.45
C ARG A 92 -11.12 7.19 -15.95
N PHE A 93 -10.01 7.29 -16.68
CA PHE A 93 -8.95 8.24 -16.38
C PHE A 93 -9.47 9.68 -16.38
N LEU A 94 -10.24 10.08 -17.38
CA LEU A 94 -10.80 11.43 -17.47
C LEU A 94 -11.77 11.72 -16.32
N GLN A 95 -12.59 10.75 -15.92
CA GLN A 95 -13.50 10.88 -14.79
C GLN A 95 -12.74 11.09 -13.47
N LEU A 96 -11.79 10.20 -13.16
CA LEU A 96 -11.08 10.24 -11.88
C LEU A 96 -10.14 11.45 -11.77
N SER A 97 -9.48 11.82 -12.86
CA SER A 97 -8.62 13.01 -12.88
C SER A 97 -9.41 14.30 -12.78
N GLU A 98 -10.63 14.38 -13.34
CA GLU A 98 -11.53 15.51 -13.13
C GLU A 98 -11.97 15.61 -11.67
N TRP A 99 -12.34 14.49 -11.05
CA TRP A 99 -12.70 14.46 -9.63
C TRP A 99 -11.58 15.04 -8.76
N LEU A 100 -10.31 14.68 -9.02
CA LEU A 100 -9.15 15.22 -8.30
C LEU A 100 -9.00 16.73 -8.45
N VAL A 101 -9.17 17.27 -9.66
CA VAL A 101 -9.12 18.73 -9.91
C VAL A 101 -10.19 19.44 -9.09
N GLN A 102 -11.38 18.86 -8.98
CA GLN A 102 -12.49 19.43 -8.19
C GLN A 102 -12.26 19.35 -6.67
N GLN A 103 -11.36 18.48 -6.19
CA GLN A 103 -11.01 18.40 -4.77
C GLN A 103 -9.86 19.34 -4.37
N VAL A 104 -9.23 20.04 -5.31
CA VAL A 104 -8.17 21.01 -4.99
C VAL A 104 -8.80 22.20 -4.27
N ASP A 105 -8.33 22.47 -3.06
CA ASP A 105 -8.82 23.55 -2.23
C ASP A 105 -8.11 24.89 -2.51
N SER A 106 -8.43 25.92 -1.73
CA SER A 106 -7.83 27.25 -1.87
C SER A 106 -6.32 27.29 -1.57
N SER A 107 -5.76 26.28 -0.90
CA SER A 107 -4.31 26.16 -0.67
C SER A 107 -3.59 25.50 -1.87
N GLY A 108 -4.34 25.03 -2.87
CA GLY A 108 -3.80 24.30 -4.00
C GLY A 108 -3.49 22.84 -3.68
N LEU A 109 -4.05 22.29 -2.60
CA LEU A 109 -3.87 20.91 -2.15
C LEU A 109 -5.20 20.18 -2.10
N ILE A 110 -5.15 18.84 -2.02
CA ILE A 110 -6.34 18.02 -1.81
C ILE A 110 -6.39 17.58 -0.34
N PRO A 111 -7.35 18.07 0.46
CA PRO A 111 -7.47 17.70 1.87
C PRO A 111 -8.05 16.30 2.04
N GLN A 112 -7.61 15.62 3.08
CA GLN A 112 -8.28 14.44 3.60
C GLN A 112 -9.43 14.90 4.51
N ALA A 113 -10.66 14.75 4.02
CA ALA A 113 -11.89 15.21 4.67
C ALA A 113 -12.48 14.18 5.66
N TYR A 114 -11.62 13.57 6.47
CA TYR A 114 -12.04 12.66 7.54
C TYR A 114 -11.05 12.66 8.71
N ASN A 115 -11.55 12.39 9.92
CA ASN A 115 -10.68 12.18 11.08
C ASN A 115 -10.03 10.79 10.98
N PHE A 116 -8.74 10.69 11.32
CA PHE A 116 -8.03 9.42 11.37
C PHE A 116 -7.49 9.18 12.80
N PRO A 117 -8.33 8.68 13.73
CA PRO A 117 -7.98 8.61 15.15
C PRO A 117 -6.79 7.72 15.45
N ALA A 118 -6.52 6.70 14.61
CA ALA A 118 -5.38 5.82 14.78
C ALA A 118 -4.07 6.61 14.83
N ALA A 119 -3.92 7.66 14.00
CA ALA A 119 -2.75 8.53 13.96
C ALA A 119 -3.00 9.92 14.57
N SER A 120 -4.06 10.07 15.38
CA SER A 120 -4.45 11.34 16.01
C SER A 120 -4.66 12.51 15.03
N LEU A 121 -5.09 12.23 13.80
CA LEU A 121 -5.33 13.27 12.79
C LEU A 121 -6.78 13.75 12.83
N LYS A 122 -6.93 15.08 12.78
CA LYS A 122 -8.21 15.75 12.60
C LYS A 122 -8.28 16.32 11.19
N GLN A 123 -9.44 16.22 10.57
CA GLN A 123 -9.69 16.85 9.28
C GLN A 123 -9.66 18.39 9.36
N PRO A 124 -9.24 19.09 8.30
CA PRO A 124 -8.53 18.56 7.14
C PRO A 124 -7.07 18.26 7.46
N TRP A 125 -6.50 17.22 6.84
CA TRP A 125 -5.06 16.93 6.89
C TRP A 125 -4.52 16.57 5.50
N TYR A 126 -3.21 16.67 5.30
CA TYR A 126 -2.57 16.50 3.99
C TYR A 126 -1.36 15.59 4.08
N SER A 127 -1.22 14.65 3.14
CA SER A 127 -0.03 13.80 3.04
C SER A 127 0.72 14.06 1.74
N ALA A 128 2.05 13.97 1.77
CA ALA A 128 2.88 14.11 0.57
C ALA A 128 2.57 13.02 -0.48
N SER A 129 2.20 11.81 -0.03
CA SER A 129 1.81 10.71 -0.93
C SER A 129 0.55 11.06 -1.72
N THR A 130 -0.49 11.55 -1.04
CA THR A 130 -1.73 12.01 -1.68
C THR A 130 -1.46 13.15 -2.65
N GLN A 131 -0.69 14.17 -2.23
CA GLN A 131 -0.44 15.34 -3.07
C GLN A 131 0.40 14.99 -4.31
N SER A 132 1.44 14.17 -4.16
CA SER A 132 2.30 13.76 -5.27
C SER A 132 1.57 12.86 -6.27
N ALA A 133 0.70 11.96 -5.80
CA ALA A 133 -0.10 11.11 -6.67
C ALA A 133 -1.11 11.96 -7.47
N ALA A 134 -1.81 12.88 -6.80
CA ALA A 134 -2.76 13.78 -7.44
C ALA A 134 -2.06 14.73 -8.42
N MET A 135 -0.92 15.31 -8.04
CA MET A 135 -0.05 16.11 -8.91
C MET A 135 0.25 15.36 -10.22
N LEU A 136 0.72 14.11 -10.14
CA LEU A 136 1.02 13.29 -11.30
C LEU A 136 -0.22 13.04 -12.18
N ALA A 137 -1.35 12.66 -11.57
CA ALA A 137 -2.59 12.41 -12.30
C ALA A 137 -3.14 13.67 -12.99
N ILE A 138 -3.06 14.84 -12.34
CA ILE A 138 -3.48 16.12 -12.89
C ILE A 138 -2.55 16.55 -14.04
N ALA A 139 -1.23 16.36 -13.93
CA ALA A 139 -0.32 16.63 -15.05
C ALA A 139 -0.54 15.69 -16.24
N GLN A 140 -0.86 14.41 -15.99
CA GLN A 140 -1.27 13.49 -17.06
C GLN A 140 -2.52 14.00 -17.78
N ARG A 141 -3.52 14.48 -17.01
CA ARG A 141 -4.73 15.10 -17.57
C ARG A 141 -4.40 16.36 -18.36
N ALA A 142 -3.53 17.22 -17.84
CA ALA A 142 -3.07 18.43 -18.50
C ALA A 142 -2.41 18.12 -19.86
N GLY A 143 -1.52 17.13 -19.89
CA GLY A 143 -0.87 16.68 -21.13
C GLY A 143 -1.87 16.06 -22.12
N PHE A 144 -2.81 15.24 -21.62
CA PHE A 144 -3.84 14.60 -22.44
C PHE A 144 -4.79 15.62 -23.09
N LEU A 145 -5.27 16.61 -22.33
CA LEU A 145 -6.19 17.64 -22.79
C LEU A 145 -5.49 18.87 -23.40
N ARG A 146 -4.15 18.92 -23.37
CA ARG A 146 -3.33 20.09 -23.72
C ARG A 146 -3.76 21.37 -22.97
N ASN A 147 -4.08 21.23 -21.69
CA ASN A 147 -4.60 22.31 -20.85
C ASN A 147 -3.51 22.87 -19.92
N LYS A 148 -3.14 24.14 -20.14
CA LYS A 148 -2.09 24.83 -19.37
C LYS A 148 -2.49 25.13 -17.93
N ASP A 149 -3.77 25.40 -17.66
CA ASP A 149 -4.25 25.73 -16.32
C ASP A 149 -4.17 24.51 -15.39
N LEU A 150 -4.52 23.33 -15.90
CA LEU A 150 -4.32 22.07 -15.17
C LEU A 150 -2.84 21.80 -14.87
N LEU A 151 -1.95 22.12 -15.83
CA LEU A 151 -0.52 22.00 -15.60
C LEU A 151 -0.03 22.96 -14.50
N ASN A 152 -0.59 24.17 -14.44
CA ASN A 152 -0.27 25.14 -13.39
C ASN A 152 -0.73 24.68 -12.01
N ILE A 153 -1.91 24.05 -11.90
CA ILE A 153 -2.37 23.42 -10.64
C ILE A 153 -1.33 22.39 -10.18
N SER A 154 -0.94 21.49 -11.09
CA SER A 154 0.05 20.47 -10.78
C SER A 154 1.41 21.05 -10.37
N ARG A 155 1.89 22.10 -11.04
CA ARG A 155 3.12 22.81 -10.64
C ARG A 155 2.99 23.45 -9.25
N GLY A 156 1.82 23.98 -8.91
CA GLY A 156 1.52 24.47 -7.58
C GLY A 156 1.67 23.40 -6.52
N MET A 157 1.13 22.19 -6.77
CA MET A 157 1.28 21.04 -5.87
C MET A 157 2.76 20.63 -5.70
N LEU A 158 3.55 20.66 -6.78
CA LEU A 158 4.99 20.41 -6.69
C LEU A 158 5.69 21.42 -5.76
N GLN A 159 5.33 22.71 -5.82
CA GLN A 159 5.92 23.72 -4.93
C GLN A 159 5.64 23.44 -3.45
N GLN A 160 4.51 22.82 -3.12
CA GLN A 160 4.14 22.48 -1.74
C GLN A 160 4.97 21.31 -1.17
N LEU A 161 5.62 20.52 -2.04
CA LEU A 161 6.57 19.47 -1.64
C LEU A 161 7.98 20.03 -1.36
N VAL A 162 8.24 21.30 -1.67
CA VAL A 162 9.52 21.94 -1.36
C VAL A 162 9.55 22.29 0.13
N PRO A 163 10.59 21.88 0.88
CA PRO A 163 10.72 22.26 2.29
C PRO A 163 10.66 23.78 2.47
N GLY A 164 9.87 24.24 3.44
CA GLY A 164 9.67 25.66 3.73
C GLY A 164 8.45 26.29 3.06
N ASN A 165 7.97 25.73 1.94
CA ASN A 165 6.76 26.24 1.27
C ASN A 165 5.45 25.73 1.90
N GLY A 166 5.52 24.59 2.60
CA GLY A 166 4.38 23.94 3.24
C GLY A 166 4.79 22.95 4.32
N THR A 167 3.86 22.11 4.76
CA THR A 167 4.09 21.14 5.85
C THR A 167 4.39 19.72 5.37
N LEU A 168 4.27 19.46 4.06
CA LEU A 168 4.34 18.13 3.44
C LEU A 168 5.75 17.53 3.45
N SER A 169 6.78 18.34 3.71
CA SER A 169 8.18 17.89 3.68
C SER A 169 8.96 18.46 4.85
N ARG A 170 10.00 17.74 5.27
CA ARG A 170 10.97 18.20 6.27
C ARG A 170 12.37 18.07 5.67
N ALA A 171 13.11 19.17 5.66
CA ALA A 171 14.54 19.13 5.38
C ALA A 171 15.29 18.71 6.66
N GLU A 172 16.32 17.88 6.51
CA GLU A 172 17.29 17.58 7.55
C GLU A 172 18.58 18.39 7.32
N SER A 173 19.49 18.35 8.29
CA SER A 173 20.71 19.19 8.32
C SER A 173 21.69 18.96 7.16
N ASP A 174 21.60 17.82 6.48
CA ASP A 174 22.44 17.42 5.35
C ASP A 174 21.80 17.69 3.97
N SER A 175 20.76 18.53 3.93
CA SER A 175 19.99 18.86 2.71
C SER A 175 19.24 17.67 2.09
N THR A 176 19.04 16.58 2.85
CA THR A 176 18.12 15.51 2.48
C THR A 176 16.69 15.85 2.92
N ILE A 177 15.70 15.22 2.27
CA ILE A 177 14.29 15.56 2.47
C ILE A 177 13.50 14.31 2.84
N TRP A 178 12.70 14.41 3.89
CA TRP A 178 11.65 13.44 4.19
C TRP A 178 10.29 13.97 3.77
N PHE A 179 9.60 13.23 2.91
CA PHE A 179 8.22 13.50 2.50
C PHE A 179 7.27 12.92 3.55
N LYS A 180 6.54 13.78 4.23
CA LYS A 180 5.66 13.37 5.33
C LYS A 180 4.42 12.69 4.76
N SER A 181 4.25 11.43 5.13
CA SER A 181 2.96 10.75 5.09
C SER A 181 2.44 10.62 6.51
N TYR A 182 1.30 9.98 6.71
CA TYR A 182 0.82 9.68 8.05
C TYR A 182 0.79 8.18 8.32
N PRO A 183 1.38 7.74 9.46
CA PRO A 183 2.19 8.53 10.43
C PRO A 183 3.41 9.22 9.79
N ASP A 184 3.98 10.25 10.44
CA ASP A 184 5.04 11.12 9.88
C ASP A 184 6.21 10.37 9.20
N TYR A 185 6.50 9.14 9.64
CA TYR A 185 7.54 8.25 9.09
C TYR A 185 6.99 7.02 8.33
N ALA A 186 5.78 7.10 7.78
CA ALA A 186 5.22 6.04 6.97
C ALA A 186 6.03 5.86 5.68
N LEU A 187 6.84 4.80 5.66
CA LEU A 187 7.77 4.49 4.57
C LEU A 187 7.03 4.36 3.22
N ARG A 188 5.86 3.74 3.20
CA ARG A 188 5.04 3.62 1.98
C ARG A 188 4.79 4.97 1.32
N GLY A 189 4.43 5.99 2.10
CA GLY A 189 4.15 7.31 1.57
C GLY A 189 5.39 8.04 1.07
N MET A 190 6.54 7.82 1.72
CA MET A 190 7.84 8.29 1.22
C MET A 190 8.17 7.66 -0.15
N LEU A 191 8.06 6.33 -0.27
CA LEU A 191 8.36 5.61 -1.51
C LEU A 191 7.41 6.01 -2.66
N ASN A 192 6.11 6.07 -2.39
CA ASN A 192 5.12 6.52 -3.36
C ASN A 192 5.41 7.95 -3.84
N THR A 193 5.76 8.86 -2.91
CA THR A 193 6.11 10.24 -3.27
C THR A 193 7.32 10.29 -4.20
N LEU A 194 8.37 9.51 -3.92
CA LEU A 194 9.56 9.43 -4.77
C LEU A 194 9.23 8.91 -6.18
N LEU A 195 8.47 7.82 -6.27
CA LEU A 195 8.05 7.26 -7.57
C LEU A 195 7.22 8.27 -8.37
N ASN A 196 6.29 8.96 -7.71
CA ASN A 196 5.47 10.00 -8.33
C ASN A 196 6.31 11.19 -8.81
N LEU A 197 7.29 11.66 -8.03
CA LEU A 197 8.21 12.74 -8.44
C LEU A 197 9.04 12.35 -9.66
N HIS A 198 9.55 11.11 -9.68
CA HIS A 198 10.29 10.59 -10.83
C HIS A 198 9.42 10.49 -12.09
N ASP A 199 8.22 9.89 -11.98
CA ASP A 199 7.28 9.79 -13.10
C ASP A 199 6.82 11.18 -13.57
N TYR A 200 6.66 12.12 -12.64
CA TYR A 200 6.34 13.52 -12.94
C TYR A 200 7.43 14.23 -13.73
N TYR A 201 8.69 14.10 -13.28
CA TYR A 201 9.83 14.65 -14.00
C TYR A 201 9.92 14.08 -15.42
N LYS A 202 9.74 12.77 -15.58
CA LYS A 202 9.73 12.15 -16.92
C LYS A 202 8.60 12.64 -17.81
N LEU A 203 7.45 12.98 -17.22
CA LEU A 203 6.28 13.44 -17.95
C LEU A 203 6.39 14.91 -18.37
N VAL A 204 6.83 15.79 -17.46
CA VAL A 204 6.75 17.25 -17.63
C VAL A 204 8.12 17.89 -17.89
N GLY A 205 9.21 17.25 -17.47
CA GLY A 205 10.57 17.78 -17.58
C GLY A 205 10.92 18.85 -16.55
N GLU A 206 10.17 18.95 -15.44
CA GLU A 206 10.39 19.96 -14.39
C GLU A 206 11.60 19.63 -13.51
N PRO A 207 12.71 20.40 -13.57
CA PRO A 207 13.95 20.05 -12.86
C PRO A 207 13.79 19.96 -11.33
N GLN A 208 12.87 20.74 -10.75
CA GLN A 208 12.62 20.72 -9.32
C GLN A 208 12.12 19.35 -8.83
N ALA A 209 11.32 18.65 -9.63
CA ALA A 209 10.86 17.30 -9.28
C ALA A 209 12.04 16.30 -9.21
N GLU A 210 13.00 16.42 -10.14
CA GLU A 210 14.22 15.61 -10.12
C GLU A 210 15.10 15.92 -8.91
N VAL A 211 15.23 17.20 -8.53
CA VAL A 211 15.99 17.62 -7.34
C VAL A 211 15.37 17.04 -6.07
N LEU A 212 14.05 17.20 -5.90
CA LEU A 212 13.31 16.65 -4.76
C LEU A 212 13.41 15.13 -4.69
N PHE A 213 13.29 14.45 -5.84
CA PHE A 213 13.50 13.00 -5.94
C PHE A 213 14.89 12.59 -5.46
N LYS A 214 15.96 13.22 -5.98
CA LYS A 214 17.35 12.92 -5.59
C LYS A 214 17.64 13.21 -4.12
N GLN A 215 17.06 14.27 -3.56
CA GLN A 215 17.18 14.59 -2.13
C GLN A 215 16.48 13.56 -1.24
N GLY A 216 15.29 13.11 -1.63
CA GLY A 216 14.57 12.08 -0.89
C GLY A 216 15.15 10.67 -1.07
N MET A 217 15.74 10.34 -2.22
CA MET A 217 16.50 9.09 -2.41
C MET A 217 17.67 9.00 -1.42
N ARG A 218 18.45 10.08 -1.28
CA ARG A 218 19.55 10.13 -0.31
C ARG A 218 19.06 10.00 1.13
N MET A 219 17.92 10.61 1.46
CA MET A 219 17.29 10.43 2.78
C MET A 219 16.94 8.96 3.03
N LEU A 220 16.34 8.31 2.02
CA LEU A 220 15.91 6.92 2.12
C LEU A 220 17.10 6.00 2.39
N ASP A 221 18.19 6.14 1.63
CA ASP A 221 19.42 5.37 1.82
C ASP A 221 19.99 5.53 3.25
N TYR A 222 19.89 6.73 3.85
CA TYR A 222 20.36 6.98 5.21
C TYR A 222 19.42 6.42 6.30
N LYS A 223 18.10 6.45 6.07
CA LYS A 223 17.10 6.12 7.11
C LYS A 223 16.69 4.65 7.11
N LEU A 224 16.87 3.91 6.02
CA LEU A 224 16.26 2.60 5.86
C LEU A 224 16.67 1.60 6.95
N ASP A 225 17.97 1.52 7.28
CA ASP A 225 18.46 0.68 8.39
C ASP A 225 17.82 1.08 9.74
N ASN A 226 17.70 2.39 10.02
CA ASN A 226 17.10 2.88 11.27
C ASN A 226 15.59 2.59 11.36
N LEU A 227 14.87 2.69 10.24
CA LEU A 227 13.44 2.39 10.17
C LEU A 227 13.19 0.89 10.38
N GLU A 228 14.08 0.04 9.88
CA GLU A 228 14.06 -1.41 10.12
C GLU A 228 14.26 -1.75 11.60
N GLU A 229 15.31 -1.22 12.24
CA GLU A 229 15.58 -1.46 13.67
C GLU A 229 14.40 -1.09 14.57
N ARG A 230 13.62 -0.08 14.18
CA ARG A 230 12.46 0.40 14.91
C ARG A 230 11.15 -0.31 14.54
N GLY A 231 11.19 -1.24 13.60
CA GLY A 231 10.01 -1.97 13.13
C GLY A 231 9.02 -1.11 12.33
N TYR A 232 9.47 0.02 11.75
CA TYR A 232 8.64 0.94 10.95
C TYR A 232 8.53 0.55 9.48
N LEU A 233 8.95 -0.66 9.14
CA LEU A 233 8.69 -1.25 7.82
C LEU A 233 7.23 -1.68 7.67
N ASP A 234 6.59 -2.03 8.79
CA ASP A 234 5.16 -2.27 8.86
C ASP A 234 4.48 -1.01 9.43
N ASP A 235 3.58 -0.38 8.66
CA ASP A 235 2.80 0.77 9.11
C ASP A 235 1.75 0.30 10.11
N SER A 236 2.04 0.51 11.40
CA SER A 236 1.18 0.11 12.52
C SER A 236 -0.22 0.74 12.50
N TYR A 237 -0.43 1.75 11.66
CA TYR A 237 -1.70 2.46 11.52
C TYR A 237 -2.54 1.91 10.37
N THR A 238 -1.94 1.17 9.43
CA THR A 238 -2.69 0.53 8.37
C THR A 238 -3.19 -0.82 8.82
N ARG A 239 -4.43 -1.13 8.42
CA ARG A 239 -5.02 -2.43 8.74
C ARG A 239 -5.11 -3.25 7.48
N MET A 240 -3.95 -3.66 6.99
CA MET A 240 -3.84 -4.69 5.95
C MET A 240 -3.18 -5.94 6.55
N GLY A 241 -3.25 -7.07 5.85
CA GLY A 241 -2.50 -8.25 6.30
C GLY A 241 -1.00 -7.91 6.34
N LYS A 242 -0.33 -8.06 7.49
CA LYS A 242 1.10 -7.69 7.64
C LYS A 242 2.00 -8.21 6.52
N ARG A 243 1.77 -9.46 6.12
CA ARG A 243 2.54 -10.08 5.03
C ARG A 243 2.24 -9.45 3.66
N GLN A 244 0.99 -9.06 3.43
CA GLN A 244 0.59 -8.32 2.23
C GLN A 244 1.27 -6.95 2.19
N GLU A 245 1.30 -6.25 3.32
CA GLU A 245 2.00 -4.98 3.47
C GLU A 245 3.48 -5.09 3.16
N HIS A 246 4.16 -6.05 3.81
CA HIS A 246 5.58 -6.32 3.58
C HIS A 246 5.90 -6.59 2.11
N ARG A 247 5.05 -7.35 1.42
CA ARG A 247 5.18 -7.60 -0.02
C ARG A 247 5.00 -6.33 -0.84
N GLN A 248 3.98 -5.53 -0.56
CA GLN A 248 3.75 -4.26 -1.25
C GLN A 248 4.92 -3.30 -1.07
N LEU A 249 5.44 -3.17 0.16
CA LEU A 249 6.60 -2.35 0.44
C LEU A 249 7.83 -2.84 -0.33
N THR A 250 8.08 -4.16 -0.31
CA THR A 250 9.19 -4.76 -1.05
C THR A 250 9.08 -4.44 -2.54
N THR A 251 7.88 -4.53 -3.13
CA THR A 251 7.64 -4.17 -4.53
C THR A 251 7.92 -2.69 -4.81
N LEU A 252 7.51 -1.77 -3.93
CA LEU A 252 7.81 -0.34 -4.09
C LEU A 252 9.32 -0.06 -4.04
N LEU A 253 10.05 -0.71 -3.14
CA LEU A 253 11.51 -0.61 -3.07
C LEU A 253 12.16 -1.13 -4.37
N GLU A 254 11.65 -2.24 -4.92
CA GLU A 254 12.12 -2.78 -6.19
C GLU A 254 11.86 -1.83 -7.37
N GLU A 255 10.68 -1.23 -7.43
CA GLU A 255 10.34 -0.22 -8.44
C GLU A 255 11.27 0.99 -8.33
N LEU A 256 11.53 1.45 -7.11
CA LEU A 256 12.43 2.57 -6.85
C LEU A 256 13.88 2.25 -7.27
N ASN A 257 14.37 1.06 -6.94
CA ASN A 257 15.71 0.62 -7.32
C ASN A 257 15.88 0.45 -8.84
N LYS A 258 14.79 0.20 -9.59
CA LYS A 258 14.83 0.16 -11.07
C LYS A 258 15.02 1.56 -11.67
N VAL A 259 14.52 2.61 -11.01
CA VAL A 259 14.60 3.99 -11.52
C VAL A 259 15.82 4.74 -10.99
N ALA A 260 16.30 4.42 -9.79
CA ALA A 260 17.52 4.94 -9.21
C ALA A 260 18.29 3.79 -8.53
N LEU A 261 19.30 3.28 -9.23
CA LEU A 261 20.10 2.16 -8.76
C LEU A 261 20.85 2.55 -7.49
N SER A 262 20.55 1.86 -6.39
CA SER A 262 21.24 1.99 -5.11
C SER A 262 21.71 0.62 -4.63
N THR A 263 23.01 0.50 -4.36
CA THR A 263 23.60 -0.77 -3.90
C THR A 263 23.11 -1.13 -2.50
N SER A 264 22.95 -0.15 -1.60
CA SER A 264 22.36 -0.34 -0.27
C SER A 264 20.93 -0.85 -0.40
N LEU A 265 20.09 -0.16 -1.18
CA LEU A 265 18.70 -0.54 -1.40
C LEU A 265 18.55 -1.96 -1.96
N LYS A 266 19.45 -2.39 -2.86
CA LYS A 266 19.47 -3.75 -3.39
C LYS A 266 19.71 -4.81 -2.31
N LEU A 267 20.61 -4.54 -1.36
CA LEU A 267 20.87 -5.43 -0.21
C LEU A 267 19.64 -5.50 0.70
N ASP A 268 18.99 -4.36 0.93
CA ASP A 268 17.79 -4.25 1.78
C ASP A 268 16.61 -5.02 1.18
N ILE A 269 16.35 -4.85 -0.12
CA ILE A 269 15.35 -5.63 -0.85
C ILE A 269 15.61 -7.13 -0.72
N ALA A 270 16.87 -7.57 -0.89
CA ALA A 270 17.22 -8.99 -0.79
C ALA A 270 16.99 -9.55 0.62
N ARG A 271 17.27 -8.74 1.65
CA ARG A 271 16.99 -9.03 3.05
C ARG A 271 15.48 -9.11 3.31
N TYR A 272 14.68 -8.15 2.85
CA TYR A 272 13.21 -8.17 3.01
C TYR A 272 12.55 -9.36 2.32
N LYS A 273 13.00 -9.73 1.12
CA LYS A 273 12.54 -10.93 0.44
C LYS A 273 12.85 -12.22 1.20
N ARG A 274 13.94 -12.24 1.97
CA ARG A 274 14.31 -13.42 2.78
C ARG A 274 13.34 -13.63 3.94
N VAL A 275 12.83 -12.54 4.53
CA VAL A 275 11.84 -12.59 5.62
C VAL A 275 10.53 -13.22 5.13
N ASP A 276 10.00 -12.81 3.96
CA ASP A 276 8.76 -13.37 3.40
C ASP A 276 8.88 -14.85 3.00
N LYS A 277 10.11 -15.32 2.74
CA LYS A 277 10.43 -16.71 2.38
C LYS A 277 10.57 -17.65 3.57
N LYS A 278 10.62 -17.15 4.82
CA LYS A 278 10.60 -18.04 6.00
C LYS A 278 9.32 -18.89 5.97
N PRO A 279 9.34 -20.17 6.40
CA PRO A 279 8.13 -20.96 6.47
C PRO A 279 7.12 -20.33 7.43
N VAL A 280 5.83 -20.32 7.07
CA VAL A 280 4.74 -19.70 7.85
C VAL A 280 4.77 -20.10 9.32
N ALA A 281 5.02 -21.38 9.62
CA ALA A 281 5.07 -21.85 11.01
C ALA A 281 6.09 -21.07 11.86
N PHE A 282 7.26 -20.74 11.30
CA PHE A 282 8.24 -19.89 11.96
C PHE A 282 7.79 -18.43 12.02
N GLN A 283 7.19 -17.91 10.94
CA GLN A 283 6.66 -16.54 10.93
C GLN A 283 5.59 -16.33 12.00
N MET A 284 4.72 -17.32 12.22
CA MET A 284 3.65 -17.27 13.23
C MET A 284 4.18 -17.27 14.67
N ILE A 285 5.32 -17.92 14.91
CA ILE A 285 5.99 -17.94 16.23
C ILE A 285 6.74 -16.63 16.47
N GLU A 286 7.51 -16.16 15.47
CA GLU A 286 8.28 -14.91 15.56
C GLU A 286 7.38 -13.67 15.66
N GLN A 287 6.23 -13.68 14.98
CA GLN A 287 5.24 -12.62 15.00
C GLN A 287 3.94 -13.14 15.62
N ILE A 288 3.89 -13.20 16.95
CA ILE A 288 2.71 -13.69 17.70
C ILE A 288 1.46 -12.97 17.19
N ALA A 289 0.68 -13.68 16.37
CA ALA A 289 -0.52 -13.17 15.72
C ALA A 289 -1.65 -14.18 15.91
N TRP A 290 -2.26 -14.14 17.09
CA TRP A 290 -3.28 -15.10 17.53
C TRP A 290 -4.38 -15.36 16.51
N GLY A 291 -4.86 -14.32 15.81
CA GLY A 291 -5.86 -14.48 14.75
C GLY A 291 -5.36 -15.31 13.56
N ARG A 292 -4.11 -15.09 13.11
CA ARG A 292 -3.47 -15.87 12.04
C ARG A 292 -3.27 -17.32 12.46
N MET A 293 -2.78 -17.54 13.68
CA MET A 293 -2.59 -18.87 14.24
C MET A 293 -3.91 -19.63 14.39
N PHE A 294 -4.95 -18.97 14.92
CA PHE A 294 -6.26 -19.59 15.08
C PHE A 294 -6.86 -20.00 13.74
N GLY A 295 -6.80 -19.12 12.72
CA GLY A 295 -7.27 -19.44 11.38
C GLY A 295 -6.52 -20.63 10.76
N ALA A 296 -5.19 -20.66 10.90
CA ALA A 296 -4.37 -21.77 10.39
C ALA A 296 -4.64 -23.09 11.14
N ILE A 297 -4.82 -23.05 12.46
CA ILE A 297 -5.16 -24.22 13.27
C ILE A 297 -6.55 -24.75 12.89
N LEU A 298 -7.54 -23.87 12.72
CA LEU A 298 -8.88 -24.27 12.30
C LEU A 298 -8.85 -24.97 10.93
N ALA A 299 -8.15 -24.38 9.95
CA ALA A 299 -7.98 -24.96 8.62
C ALA A 299 -7.24 -26.31 8.68
N TRP A 300 -6.21 -26.41 9.52
CA TRP A 300 -5.48 -27.66 9.77
C TRP A 300 -6.39 -28.74 10.34
N MET A 301 -7.16 -28.43 11.38
CA MET A 301 -8.07 -29.40 12.00
C MET A 301 -9.14 -29.87 11.02
N LEU A 302 -9.71 -28.97 10.21
CA LEU A 302 -10.68 -29.34 9.18
C LEU A 302 -10.06 -30.26 8.11
N CYS A 303 -8.86 -29.93 7.63
CA CYS A 303 -8.13 -30.73 6.66
C CYS A 303 -7.79 -32.12 7.21
N ALA A 304 -7.35 -32.21 8.47
CA ALA A 304 -7.06 -33.46 9.14
C ALA A 304 -8.30 -34.36 9.28
N VAL A 305 -9.48 -33.78 9.57
CA VAL A 305 -10.76 -34.52 9.60
C VAL A 305 -11.09 -35.10 8.23
N ILE A 306 -10.94 -34.31 7.16
CA ILE A 306 -11.18 -34.76 5.78
C ILE A 306 -10.22 -35.90 5.42
N ILE A 307 -8.92 -35.74 5.66
CA ILE A 307 -7.91 -36.78 5.38
C ILE A 307 -8.21 -38.05 6.19
N HIS A 308 -8.59 -37.92 7.45
CA HIS A 308 -8.96 -39.07 8.29
C HIS A 308 -10.17 -39.82 7.74
N ALA A 309 -11.16 -39.10 7.19
CA ALA A 309 -12.32 -39.72 6.55
C ALA A 309 -11.92 -40.57 5.33
N PHE A 310 -10.96 -40.12 4.53
CA PHE A 310 -10.42 -40.88 3.38
C PHE A 310 -9.51 -42.05 3.79
N LEU A 311 -8.72 -41.90 4.86
CA LEU A 311 -7.81 -42.94 5.34
C LEU A 311 -8.53 -44.04 6.14
N ARG A 312 -9.79 -43.83 6.52
CA ARG A 312 -10.63 -44.90 7.08
C ARG A 312 -10.96 -45.89 5.97
N VAL A 313 -10.31 -47.05 6.02
CA VAL A 313 -10.71 -48.21 5.22
C VAL A 313 -12.16 -48.55 5.61
N PRO A 314 -13.10 -48.62 4.65
CA PRO A 314 -14.45 -49.09 4.94
C PRO A 314 -14.37 -50.50 5.54
N LYS A 315 -15.10 -50.71 6.64
CA LYS A 315 -15.24 -52.04 7.23
C LYS A 315 -16.03 -52.95 6.30
#